data_AF-A0A2W4L2Y0-F1
#
_entry.id   AF-A0A2W4L2Y0-F1
#
_cell.length_a   1.000
_cell.length_b   1.000
_cell.length_c   1.000
_cell.angle_alpha   90.00
_cell.angle_beta   90.00
_cell.angle_gamma   90.00
#
_symmetry.space_group_name_H-M   'P 1'
#
loop_
_entity.id
_entity.type
_entity.pdbx_description
1 polymer ?
#
loop_
_entity_poly.entity_id
_entity_poly.type
_entity_poly.pdbx_seq_one_letter_code
_entity_poly.pdbx_strand_id
1 'polypeptide(L)' 'AFRAFPFPEVPRGRVVPRRAEGRKCARSWRIVPDVGSDPEYPDLSARDAAAVREFDKRNLAAQAAE' A
#
# COMPACT_ATOMS: atom_id res chain seq x y z
N ALA A 1 -4.07 0.45 -26.46
CA ALA A 1 -5.21 -0.27 -25.85
C ALA A 1 -4.67 -1.42 -24.99
N PHE A 2 -5.19 -1.61 -23.78
CA PHE A 2 -4.79 -2.76 -22.95
C PHE A 2 -5.35 -4.06 -23.54
N ARG A 3 -4.54 -5.12 -23.54
CA ARG A 3 -4.92 -6.44 -24.11
C ARG A 3 -5.64 -7.29 -23.05
N ALA A 4 -6.69 -8.00 -23.46
CA ALA A 4 -7.39 -8.97 -22.62
C ALA A 4 -6.78 -10.37 -22.74
N PHE A 5 -6.61 -11.07 -21.61
CA PHE A 5 -6.07 -12.42 -21.52
C PHE A 5 -7.12 -13.37 -20.92
N PRO A 6 -7.23 -14.62 -21.39
CA PRO A 6 -8.16 -15.59 -20.81
C PRO A 6 -7.78 -15.94 -19.36
N PHE A 7 -8.78 -16.16 -18.50
CA PHE A 7 -8.58 -16.63 -17.13
C PHE A 7 -9.21 -18.02 -16.96
N PRO A 8 -8.43 -19.11 -16.97
CA PRO A 8 -8.95 -20.48 -17.08
C PRO A 8 -9.89 -20.91 -15.95
N GLU A 9 -9.68 -20.38 -14.74
CA GLU A 9 -10.44 -20.75 -13.55
C GLU A 9 -11.86 -20.15 -13.50
N VAL A 10 -12.13 -19.13 -14.33
CA VAL A 10 -13.46 -18.51 -14.44
C VAL A 10 -13.93 -18.67 -15.88
N PRO A 11 -14.92 -19.54 -16.17
CA PRO A 11 -15.45 -19.69 -17.51
C PRO A 11 -15.89 -18.35 -18.09
N ARG A 12 -15.38 -18.01 -19.29
CA ARG A 12 -15.55 -16.71 -19.97
C ARG A 12 -14.88 -15.50 -19.28
N GLY A 13 -14.19 -15.70 -18.16
CA GLY A 13 -13.39 -14.69 -17.48
C GLY A 13 -12.17 -14.24 -18.29
N ARG A 14 -11.89 -12.95 -18.26
CA ARG A 14 -10.71 -12.35 -18.90
C ARG A 14 -10.07 -11.32 -17.96
N VAL A 15 -8.74 -11.22 -18.01
CA VAL A 15 -7.95 -10.24 -17.25
C VAL A 15 -7.43 -9.17 -18.22
N VAL A 16 -7.59 -7.90 -17.84
CA VAL A 16 -7.01 -6.76 -18.56
C VAL A 16 -6.07 -6.04 -17.59
N PRO A 17 -4.74 -6.10 -17.77
CA PRO A 17 -3.82 -5.38 -16.91
C PRO A 17 -3.98 -3.88 -17.15
N ARG A 18 -3.88 -3.09 -16.08
CA ARG A 18 -3.78 -1.63 -16.14
C ARG A 18 -2.60 -1.16 -15.31
N ARG A 19 -2.05 -0.01 -15.67
CA ARG A 19 -1.03 0.67 -14.86
C ARG A 19 -1.70 1.19 -13.59
N ALA A 20 -1.11 0.90 -12.43
CA ALA A 20 -1.56 1.46 -11.16
C ALA A 20 -1.27 2.97 -11.10
N GLU A 21 -2.12 3.72 -10.41
CA GLU A 21 -2.08 5.18 -10.31
C GLU A 21 -1.52 5.63 -8.96
N GLY A 22 -0.80 6.76 -8.97
CA GLY A 22 -0.17 7.34 -7.78
C GLY A 22 1.31 6.98 -7.66
N ARG A 23 1.82 6.95 -6.42
CA ARG A 23 3.24 6.70 -6.11
C ARG A 23 3.40 5.38 -5.36
N LYS A 24 4.59 4.78 -5.45
CA LYS A 24 4.95 3.57 -4.71
C LYS A 24 5.19 3.93 -3.24
N CYS A 25 4.44 3.32 -2.34
CA CYS A 25 4.69 3.41 -0.90
C CYS A 25 6.00 2.69 -0.54
N ALA A 26 6.87 3.34 0.23
CA ALA A 26 8.18 2.80 0.60
C ALA A 26 8.11 1.49 1.41
N ARG A 27 7.10 1.37 2.29
CA ARG A 27 6.92 0.20 3.17
C ARG A 27 6.29 -1.01 2.46
N SER A 28 5.10 -0.83 1.89
CA SER A 28 4.30 -1.96 1.37
C SER A 28 4.44 -2.18 -0.14
N TRP A 29 5.12 -1.27 -0.85
CA TRP A 29 5.28 -1.27 -2.31
C TRP A 29 3.99 -1.14 -3.11
N ARG A 30 2.84 -0.89 -2.45
CA ARG A 30 1.59 -0.58 -3.13
C ARG A 30 1.73 0.76 -3.87
N ILE A 31 1.20 0.84 -5.08
CA ILE A 31 1.11 2.08 -5.84
C ILE A 31 -0.29 2.65 -5.63
N VAL A 32 -0.37 3.78 -4.94
CA VAL A 32 -1.64 4.42 -4.54
C VAL A 32 -1.51 5.95 -4.55
N PRO A 33 -2.63 6.69 -4.75
CA PRO A 33 -2.60 8.15 -4.87
C PRO A 33 -2.37 8.89 -3.54
N ASP A 34 -2.61 8.23 -2.40
CA ASP A 34 -2.52 8.81 -1.05
C ASP A 34 -1.12 8.71 -0.43
N VAL A 35 -0.11 8.26 -1.19
CA VAL A 35 1.28 8.33 -0.72
C VAL A 35 1.64 9.79 -0.48
N GLY A 36 2.12 10.09 0.74
CA GLY A 36 2.51 11.42 1.19
C GLY A 36 1.36 12.33 1.61
N SER A 37 0.15 11.80 1.82
CA SER A 37 -0.94 12.56 2.44
C SER A 37 -0.69 12.88 3.91
N ASP A 38 0.15 12.10 4.59
CA ASP A 38 0.61 12.35 5.96
C ASP A 38 1.98 13.07 5.91
N PRO A 39 2.09 14.32 6.39
CA PRO A 39 3.35 15.07 6.39
C PRO A 39 4.47 14.45 7.22
N GLU A 40 4.14 13.67 8.27
CA GLU A 40 5.13 12.99 9.09
C GLU A 40 5.72 11.76 8.37
N TYR A 41 4.99 11.22 7.39
CA TYR A 41 5.38 10.05 6.61
C TYR A 41 5.23 10.31 5.09
N PRO A 42 6.03 11.21 4.51
CA PRO A 42 5.84 11.75 3.15
C PRO A 42 6.02 10.71 2.01
N ASP A 43 6.58 9.54 2.33
CA ASP A 43 6.85 8.42 1.44
C ASP A 43 5.92 7.20 1.68
N LEU A 44 4.98 7.31 2.62
CA LEU A 44 4.03 6.26 2.95
C LEU A 44 2.61 6.56 2.48
N SER A 45 1.85 5.50 2.18
CA SER A 45 0.39 5.59 2.06
C SER A 45 -0.24 5.88 3.42
N ALA A 46 -1.45 6.44 3.45
CA ALA A 46 -2.13 6.76 4.71
C ALA A 46 -2.32 5.51 5.59
N ARG A 47 -2.62 4.36 4.96
CA ARG A 47 -2.70 3.06 5.66
C ARG A 47 -1.37 2.68 6.33
N ASP A 48 -0.25 2.85 5.62
CA ASP A 48 1.06 2.43 6.13
C ASP A 48 1.61 3.41 7.19
N ALA A 49 1.36 4.71 7.04
CA ALA A 49 1.65 5.71 8.06
C ALA A 49 0.94 5.38 9.39
N ALA A 50 -0.36 5.06 9.36
CA ALA A 50 -1.10 4.66 10.56
C ALA A 50 -0.53 3.40 11.22
N ALA A 51 -0.12 2.41 10.43
CA ALA A 51 0.47 1.17 10.93
C ALA A 51 1.85 1.37 11.56
N VAL A 52 2.71 2.21 10.97
CA VAL A 52 4.02 2.55 11.55
C VAL A 52 3.84 3.31 12.86
N ARG A 53 2.96 4.30 12.88
CA ARG A 53 2.66 5.08 14.09
C ARG A 53 2.19 4.21 15.26
N GLU A 54 1.34 3.23 14.99
CA GLU A 54 0.90 2.27 16.01
C GLU A 54 2.04 1.36 16.50
N PHE A 55 2.90 0.90 15.58
CA PHE A 55 4.08 0.12 15.93
C PHE A 55 5.06 0.92 16.81
N ASP A 56 5.34 2.17 16.44
CA ASP A 56 6.22 3.07 17.19
C ASP A 56 5.69 3.31 18.62
N LYS A 57 4.38 3.55 18.76
CA LYS A 57 3.73 3.68 20.09
C LYS A 57 3.93 2.44 20.95
N ARG A 58 3.73 1.24 20.39
CA ARG A 58 3.91 -0.02 21.12
C ARG A 58 5.36 -0.23 21.55
N ASN A 59 6.31 0.10 20.67
CA ASN A 59 7.73 -0.02 20.98
C ASN A 59 8.17 0.96 22.07
N LEU A 60 7.71 2.21 22.00
CA LEU A 60 7.97 3.21 23.04
C LEU A 60 7.40 2.76 24.40
N ALA A 61 6.18 2.22 24.42
CA ALA A 61 5.58 1.70 25.64
C ALA A 61 6.34 0.50 26.21
N ALA A 62 6.83 -0.40 25.35
CA ALA A 62 7.66 -1.53 25.77
C ALA A 62 9.01 -1.07 26.34
N GLN A 63 9.66 -0.10 25.69
CA GLN A 63 10.93 0.49 26.15
C GLN A 63 10.80 1.22 27.49
N ALA A 64 9.65 1.85 27.76
CA ALA A 64 9.42 2.55 29.03
C ALA A 64 9.07 1.63 30.20
N ALA A 65 8.71 0.37 29.93
CA ALA A 65 8.38 -0.63 30.95
C ALA A 65 9.60 -1.45 31.40
N GLU A 66 10.74 -1.28 30.71
CA GLU A 66 12.06 -1.80 31.08
C GLU A 66 12.79 -0.80 31.99
#